data_AF-A0A1H1NRA8-F1
#
_entry.id   AF-A0A1H1NRA8-F1
#
_cell.length_a   1.000
_cell.length_b   1.000
_cell.length_c   1.000
_cell.angle_alpha   90.00
_cell.angle_beta   90.00
_cell.angle_gamma   90.00
#
_symmetry.space_group_name_H-M   'P 1'
#
loop_
_entity.id
_entity.type
_entity.pdbx_description
1 polymer ?
#
loop_
_entity_poly.entity_id
_entity_poly.type
_entity_poly.pdbx_seq_one_letter_code
_entity_poly.pdbx_strand_id
1 'polypeptide(L)'
;MTDPTTGPTTGPTTDPAAGPAAGPAAGPGLDPQEGECALCFVARAVDELGCDGTLRWAGRFVEVRVPPATALVRRLATTGADCDCGVVTTSFTLVRDQLVRDVHTDELGPPDRWPTCAGVRRTSARPCRHWERVPAPRRATTGVGG
;
A
#
# COMPACT_ATOMS: atom_id res chain seq x y z
N MET A 1 7.70 39.41 -65.68
CA MET A 1 6.81 38.38 -65.10
C MET A 1 7.59 37.08 -65.03
N THR A 2 8.15 36.77 -63.84
CA THR A 2 7.95 35.54 -63.04
C THR A 2 9.18 35.30 -62.17
N ASP A 3 8.93 35.36 -60.87
CA ASP A 3 9.78 35.00 -59.74
C ASP A 3 9.51 33.52 -59.40
N PRO A 4 10.51 32.67 -59.09
CA PRO A 4 10.26 31.37 -58.48
C PRO A 4 10.49 31.42 -56.96
N THR A 5 9.37 31.49 -56.24
CA THR A 5 9.26 31.29 -54.79
C THR A 5 9.82 29.93 -54.37
N THR A 6 10.81 29.94 -53.48
CA THR A 6 11.29 28.76 -52.74
C THR A 6 10.38 28.52 -51.53
N GLY A 7 9.72 27.37 -51.46
CA GLY A 7 9.00 26.94 -50.26
C GLY A 7 9.82 25.93 -49.45
N PRO A 8 9.86 25.99 -48.11
CA PRO A 8 10.51 24.96 -47.31
C PRO A 8 9.58 23.77 -47.03
N THR A 9 10.13 22.56 -47.21
CA THR A 9 9.51 21.28 -46.84
C THR A 9 9.62 21.07 -45.33
N THR A 10 8.51 21.11 -44.60
CA THR A 10 8.44 20.58 -43.22
C THR A 10 8.29 19.07 -43.27
N GLY A 11 9.32 18.34 -42.84
CA GLY A 11 9.22 16.93 -42.50
C GLY A 11 8.69 16.74 -41.07
N PRO A 12 8.00 15.62 -40.76
CA PRO A 12 7.58 15.33 -39.40
C PRO A 12 8.76 14.85 -38.54
N THR A 13 8.96 15.47 -37.39
CA THR A 13 9.83 14.97 -36.32
C THR A 13 9.10 13.81 -35.61
N THR A 14 9.61 12.59 -35.76
CA THR A 14 9.23 11.46 -34.92
C THR A 14 10.06 11.50 -33.64
N ASP A 15 9.43 11.80 -32.51
CA ASP A 15 10.01 11.52 -31.19
C ASP A 15 10.05 10.01 -30.95
N PRO A 16 11.11 9.46 -30.33
CA PRO A 16 11.03 8.12 -29.79
C PRO A 16 10.26 8.18 -28.46
N ALA A 17 9.07 7.58 -28.44
CA ALA A 17 8.39 7.24 -27.20
C ALA A 17 9.31 6.35 -26.37
N ALA A 18 9.89 6.90 -25.30
CA ALA A 18 10.46 6.11 -24.22
C ALA A 18 9.34 5.23 -23.66
N GLY A 19 9.38 3.94 -23.98
CA GLY A 19 8.53 2.96 -23.32
C GLY A 19 8.80 3.00 -21.80
N PRO A 20 7.82 2.65 -20.95
CA PRO A 20 8.11 2.50 -19.54
C PRO A 20 9.12 1.38 -19.38
N ALA A 21 10.22 1.66 -18.70
CA ALA A 21 11.12 0.63 -18.22
C ALA A 21 10.30 -0.36 -17.38
N ALA A 22 10.06 -1.54 -17.93
CA ALA A 22 9.62 -2.66 -17.14
C ALA A 22 10.71 -2.90 -16.09
N GLY A 23 10.39 -2.54 -14.84
CA GLY A 23 11.21 -2.92 -13.69
C GLY A 23 11.41 -4.44 -13.66
N PRO A 24 12.43 -4.93 -12.95
CA PRO A 24 12.75 -6.35 -12.95
C PRO A 24 11.51 -7.16 -12.52
N ALA A 25 11.18 -8.17 -13.32
CA ALA A 25 10.07 -9.07 -13.06
C ALA A 25 10.22 -9.67 -11.66
N ALA A 26 9.30 -9.29 -10.77
CA ALA A 26 9.19 -9.88 -9.44
C ALA A 26 9.09 -11.41 -9.57
N GLY A 27 9.77 -12.15 -8.68
CA GLY A 27 9.59 -13.60 -8.52
C GLY A 27 8.11 -13.95 -8.28
N PRO A 28 7.72 -15.24 -8.14
CA PRO A 28 6.32 -15.64 -8.01
C PRO A 28 5.68 -14.89 -6.83
N GLY A 29 5.04 -13.78 -7.15
CA GLY A 29 4.71 -12.76 -6.19
C GLY A 29 3.44 -13.18 -5.50
N LEU A 30 3.45 -13.16 -4.17
CA LEU A 30 2.25 -13.38 -3.40
C LEU A 30 1.17 -12.41 -3.89
N ASP A 31 0.04 -12.96 -4.34
CA ASP A 31 -1.09 -12.17 -4.81
C ASP A 31 -2.21 -12.12 -3.77
N PRO A 32 -2.95 -10.99 -3.71
CA PRO A 32 -4.14 -10.91 -2.88
C PRO A 32 -5.21 -11.89 -3.34
N GLN A 33 -5.78 -12.62 -2.38
CA GLN A 33 -6.85 -13.57 -2.64
C GLN A 33 -8.18 -12.85 -2.95
N GLU A 34 -9.13 -13.57 -3.54
CA GLU A 34 -10.47 -12.99 -3.75
C GLU A 34 -11.14 -12.66 -2.41
N GLY A 35 -11.66 -11.44 -2.30
CA GLY A 35 -12.28 -10.94 -1.07
C GLY A 35 -11.31 -10.56 0.05
N GLU A 36 -10.00 -10.78 -0.12
CA GLU A 36 -8.99 -10.37 0.87
C GLU A 36 -8.91 -8.85 0.95
N CYS A 37 -8.85 -8.33 2.17
CA CYS A 37 -8.64 -6.90 2.40
C CYS A 37 -7.15 -6.55 2.35
N ALA A 38 -6.85 -5.28 2.09
CA ALA A 38 -5.47 -4.80 1.96
C ALA A 38 -4.60 -5.17 3.18
N LEU A 39 -5.12 -5.04 4.40
CA LEU A 39 -4.33 -5.30 5.62
C LEU A 39 -4.09 -6.79 5.88
N CYS A 40 -5.07 -7.66 5.61
CA CYS A 40 -4.86 -9.10 5.71
C CYS A 40 -3.82 -9.58 4.69
N PHE A 41 -3.89 -9.08 3.45
CA PHE A 41 -2.89 -9.38 2.44
C PHE A 41 -1.49 -8.92 2.85
N VAL A 42 -1.37 -7.66 3.30
CA VAL A 42 -0.07 -7.10 3.74
C VAL A 42 0.50 -7.88 4.93
N ALA A 43 -0.32 -8.18 5.94
CA ALA A 43 0.13 -8.94 7.11
C ALA A 43 0.65 -10.32 6.71
N ARG A 44 -0.10 -11.05 5.86
CA ARG A 44 0.30 -12.35 5.33
C ARG A 44 1.57 -12.28 4.47
N ALA A 45 1.68 -11.25 3.62
CA ALA A 45 2.86 -11.08 2.78
C ALA A 45 4.13 -10.74 3.58
N VAL A 46 4.00 -9.93 4.63
CA VAL A 46 5.09 -9.63 5.56
C VAL A 46 5.47 -10.87 6.37
N ASP A 47 4.50 -11.67 6.81
CA ASP A 47 4.73 -12.92 7.55
C ASP A 47 5.44 -13.99 6.69
N GLU A 48 4.99 -14.18 5.45
CA GLU A 48 5.53 -15.21 4.55
C GLU A 48 6.84 -14.80 3.85
N LEU A 49 6.97 -13.53 3.44
CA LEU A 49 8.04 -13.06 2.55
C LEU A 49 8.84 -11.87 3.12
N GLY A 50 8.51 -11.42 4.31
CA GLY A 50 9.18 -10.30 4.98
C GLY A 50 8.82 -8.93 4.42
N CYS A 51 9.31 -7.92 5.15
CA CYS A 51 9.26 -6.51 4.75
C CYS A 51 10.66 -6.05 4.32
N ASP A 52 10.75 -5.29 3.23
CA ASP A 52 12.01 -4.70 2.73
C ASP A 52 12.18 -3.21 3.12
N GLY A 53 11.37 -2.73 4.07
CA GLY A 53 11.38 -1.33 4.49
C GLY A 53 10.56 -0.40 3.58
N THR A 54 9.81 -0.94 2.61
CA THR A 54 8.94 -0.15 1.72
C THR A 54 7.48 -0.58 1.82
N LEU A 55 6.59 0.11 1.10
CA LEU A 55 5.17 -0.22 0.94
C LEU A 55 4.91 -1.12 -0.28
N ARG A 56 5.82 -2.07 -0.54
CA ARG A 56 5.81 -2.98 -1.70
C ARG A 56 4.52 -3.79 -1.79
N TRP A 57 4.08 -4.40 -0.69
CA TRP A 57 2.89 -5.22 -0.62
C TRP A 57 1.61 -4.37 -0.70
N ALA A 58 1.55 -3.22 -0.05
CA ALA A 58 0.45 -2.29 -0.26
C ALA A 58 0.33 -1.86 -1.73
N GLY A 59 1.46 -1.61 -2.42
CA GLY A 59 1.52 -1.33 -3.85
C GLY A 59 0.98 -2.47 -4.70
N ARG A 60 1.49 -3.70 -4.47
CA ARG A 60 1.03 -4.94 -5.12
C ARG A 60 -0.49 -5.10 -4.99
N PHE A 61 -1.06 -4.85 -3.81
CA PHE A 61 -2.51 -4.92 -3.61
C PHE A 61 -3.26 -3.94 -4.52
N VAL A 62 -2.79 -2.70 -4.62
CA VAL A 62 -3.39 -1.68 -5.49
C VAL A 62 -3.35 -2.13 -6.94
N GLU A 63 -2.19 -2.55 -7.41
CA GLU A 63 -1.98 -2.98 -8.80
C GLU A 63 -2.90 -4.15 -9.21
N VAL A 64 -3.11 -5.10 -8.30
CA VAL A 64 -3.83 -6.34 -8.62
C VAL A 64 -5.34 -6.26 -8.34
N ARG A 65 -5.75 -5.52 -7.29
CA ARG A 65 -7.14 -5.55 -6.78
C ARG A 65 -7.91 -4.27 -7.00
N VAL A 66 -7.23 -3.13 -6.90
CA VAL A 66 -7.88 -1.82 -6.91
C VAL A 66 -7.06 -0.77 -7.70
N PRO A 67 -6.73 -1.01 -8.99
CA PRO A 67 -5.84 -0.11 -9.74
C PRO A 67 -6.20 1.38 -9.71
N PRO A 68 -7.49 1.77 -9.71
CA PRO A 68 -7.87 3.18 -9.60
C PRO A 68 -7.52 3.84 -8.25
N ALA A 69 -7.20 3.07 -7.20
CA ALA A 69 -6.90 3.57 -5.86
C ALA A 69 -5.46 4.09 -5.72
N THR A 70 -5.00 4.89 -6.69
CA THR A 70 -3.61 5.37 -6.80
C THR A 70 -3.10 6.15 -5.58
N ALA A 71 -4.00 6.77 -4.81
CA ALA A 71 -3.65 7.49 -3.58
C ALA A 71 -3.59 6.61 -2.32
N LEU A 72 -3.89 5.29 -2.39
CA LEU A 72 -3.93 4.42 -1.21
C LEU A 72 -2.58 4.33 -0.51
N VAL A 73 -1.53 4.00 -1.25
CA VAL A 73 -0.16 3.85 -0.70
C VAL A 73 0.27 5.15 -0.02
N ARG A 74 0.03 6.30 -0.65
CA ARG A 74 0.30 7.61 -0.05
C ARG A 74 -0.48 7.83 1.25
N ARG A 75 -1.77 7.45 1.30
CA ARG A 75 -2.57 7.58 2.53
C ARG A 75 -2.06 6.68 3.65
N LEU A 76 -1.63 5.46 3.35
CA LEU A 76 -0.98 4.57 4.32
C LEU A 76 0.32 5.19 4.82
N ALA A 77 1.13 5.80 3.95
CA ALA A 77 2.32 6.54 4.38
C ALA A 77 2.00 7.65 5.41
N THR A 78 0.86 8.34 5.24
CA THR A 78 0.42 9.39 6.18
C THR A 78 -0.12 8.87 7.51
N THR A 79 -0.29 7.55 7.70
CA THR A 79 -0.68 7.00 9.01
C THR A 79 0.51 6.78 9.95
N GLY A 80 1.74 7.06 9.49
CA GLY A 80 2.96 6.86 10.26
C GLY A 80 3.69 5.55 9.92
N ALA A 81 3.28 4.87 8.86
CA ALA A 81 3.96 3.69 8.33
C ALA A 81 4.72 4.02 7.05
N ASP A 82 6.04 3.94 7.09
CA ASP A 82 6.92 4.02 5.91
C ASP A 82 7.15 2.66 5.23
N CYS A 83 6.94 1.56 5.97
CA CYS A 83 7.00 0.18 5.49
C CYS A 83 5.67 -0.57 5.65
N ASP A 84 5.48 -1.65 4.89
CA ASP A 84 4.35 -2.58 5.05
C ASP A 84 4.25 -3.15 6.47
N CYS A 85 5.39 -3.41 7.12
CA CYS A 85 5.44 -3.82 8.52
C CYS A 85 4.75 -2.81 9.45
N GLY A 86 5.10 -1.53 9.33
CA GLY A 86 4.56 -0.44 10.14
C GLY A 86 3.08 -0.20 9.87
N VAL A 87 2.57 -0.57 8.69
CA VAL A 87 1.13 -0.51 8.41
C VAL A 87 0.38 -1.42 9.39
N VAL A 88 0.85 -2.66 9.57
CA VAL A 88 0.15 -3.69 10.37
C VAL A 88 0.61 -3.80 11.82
N THR A 89 1.70 -3.13 12.21
CA THR A 89 2.18 -3.09 13.61
C THR A 89 1.99 -1.76 14.31
N THR A 90 1.96 -0.65 13.56
CA THR A 90 1.92 0.71 14.15
C THR A 90 0.67 1.49 13.75
N SER A 91 0.29 1.44 12.48
CA SER A 91 -0.81 2.27 11.95
C SER A 91 -2.19 1.64 12.15
N PHE A 92 -2.25 0.31 12.12
CA PHE A 92 -3.43 -0.49 12.33
C PHE A 92 -3.12 -1.59 13.32
N THR A 93 -4.12 -1.96 14.10
CA THR A 93 -4.04 -3.09 15.03
C THR A 93 -5.23 -4.01 14.80
N LEU A 94 -5.07 -5.27 15.19
CA LEU A 94 -6.19 -6.19 15.28
C LEU A 94 -7.16 -5.70 16.36
N VAL A 95 -8.45 -5.86 16.11
CA VAL A 95 -9.48 -5.66 17.15
C VAL A 95 -9.22 -6.62 18.31
N ARG A 96 -9.59 -6.20 19.52
CA ARG A 96 -9.30 -6.93 20.77
C ARG A 96 -9.68 -8.41 20.72
N ASP A 97 -10.81 -8.74 20.08
CA ASP A 97 -11.32 -10.11 19.95
C ASP A 97 -10.45 -11.03 19.06
N GLN A 98 -9.45 -10.48 18.38
CA GLN A 98 -8.49 -11.24 17.56
C GLN A 98 -7.09 -11.26 18.18
N LEU A 99 -6.87 -10.53 19.27
CA LEU A 99 -5.61 -10.55 20.01
C LEU A 99 -5.60 -11.75 20.97
N VAL A 100 -4.42 -12.31 21.16
CA VAL A 100 -4.18 -13.40 22.10
C VAL A 100 -3.50 -12.84 23.34
N ARG A 101 -3.95 -13.30 24.51
CA ARG A 101 -3.34 -12.98 25.79
C ARG A 101 -2.16 -13.91 26.04
N ASP A 102 -0.98 -13.34 26.26
CA ASP A 102 0.20 -14.08 26.69
C ASP A 102 0.01 -14.59 28.14
N VAL A 103 0.29 -15.88 28.36
CA VAL A 103 0.05 -16.53 29.67
C VAL A 103 1.07 -16.15 30.74
N HIS A 104 2.22 -15.61 30.34
CA HIS A 104 3.32 -15.24 31.22
C HIS A 104 3.35 -13.75 31.54
N THR A 105 2.98 -12.89 30.57
CA THR A 105 3.02 -11.43 30.73
C THR A 105 1.65 -10.79 30.92
N ASP A 106 0.56 -11.53 30.66
CA ASP A 106 -0.82 -11.03 30.62
C ASP A 106 -1.07 -9.98 29.52
N GLU A 107 -0.08 -9.68 28.68
CA GLU A 107 -0.17 -8.71 27.58
C GLU A 107 -0.97 -9.26 26.40
N LEU A 108 -1.63 -8.37 25.66
CA LEU A 108 -2.32 -8.73 24.41
C LEU A 108 -1.38 -8.54 23.23
N GLY A 109 -1.18 -9.61 22.47
CA GLY A 109 -0.36 -9.64 21.27
C GLY A 109 -1.09 -10.19 20.04
N PRO A 110 -0.47 -10.11 18.86
CA PRO A 110 -0.97 -10.76 17.66
C PRO A 110 -1.01 -12.29 17.86
N PRO A 111 -1.95 -12.99 17.19
CA PRO A 111 -2.00 -14.46 17.23
C PRO A 111 -0.83 -15.07 16.43
N ASP A 112 -0.39 -16.28 16.81
CA ASP A 112 0.61 -17.07 16.05
C ASP A 112 0.17 -17.36 14.61
N ARG A 113 -1.14 -17.43 14.39
CA ARG A 113 -1.76 -17.57 13.07
C ARG A 113 -2.74 -16.44 12.85
N TRP A 114 -2.52 -15.70 11.77
CA TRP A 114 -3.43 -14.65 11.35
C TRP A 114 -4.85 -15.17 11.11
N PRO A 115 -5.89 -14.44 11.55
CA PRO A 115 -7.26 -14.83 11.31
C PRO A 115 -7.58 -14.80 9.82
N THR A 116 -8.46 -15.69 9.37
CA THR A 116 -8.99 -15.64 8.00
C THR A 116 -9.65 -14.28 7.76
N CYS A 117 -9.35 -13.67 6.61
CA CYS A 117 -9.90 -12.36 6.27
C CYS A 117 -11.43 -12.38 6.34
N ALA A 118 -12.01 -11.41 7.06
CA ALA A 118 -13.45 -11.22 7.17
C ALA A 118 -14.16 -10.82 5.86
N GLY A 119 -13.41 -10.64 4.77
CA GLY A 119 -13.95 -10.33 3.46
C GLY A 119 -14.19 -8.83 3.24
N VAL A 120 -13.94 -8.37 2.02
CA VAL A 120 -14.36 -7.07 1.49
C VAL A 120 -14.89 -7.20 0.06
N ARG A 121 -15.60 -6.17 -0.42
CA ARG A 121 -16.03 -6.12 -1.82
C ARG A 121 -14.80 -6.12 -2.74
N ARG A 122 -14.93 -6.72 -3.94
CA ARG A 122 -13.84 -6.89 -4.92
C ARG A 122 -13.02 -5.62 -5.18
N THR A 123 -13.66 -4.45 -5.19
CA THR A 123 -13.04 -3.15 -5.48
C THR A 123 -12.70 -2.31 -4.24
N SER A 124 -12.81 -2.89 -3.04
CA SER A 124 -12.56 -2.19 -1.78
C SER A 124 -11.10 -2.33 -1.35
N ALA A 125 -10.48 -1.18 -1.05
CA ALA A 125 -9.19 -1.10 -0.37
C ALA A 125 -9.31 -0.94 1.15
N ARG A 126 -10.54 -0.93 1.69
CA ARG A 126 -10.76 -0.75 3.12
C ARG A 126 -10.32 -2.00 3.90
N PRO A 127 -9.89 -1.84 5.15
CA PRO A 127 -9.71 -2.97 6.06
C PRO A 127 -11.02 -3.74 6.25
N CYS A 128 -10.92 -5.06 6.49
CA CYS A 128 -12.05 -5.85 6.96
C CYS A 128 -12.29 -5.62 8.47
N ARG A 129 -13.34 -6.24 9.04
CA ARG A 129 -13.76 -6.00 10.44
C ARG A 129 -12.73 -6.38 11.52
N HIS A 130 -11.65 -7.06 11.16
CA HIS A 130 -10.62 -7.47 12.12
C HIS A 130 -9.63 -6.35 12.46
N TRP A 131 -9.66 -5.22 11.75
CA TRP A 131 -8.67 -4.17 11.89
C TRP A 131 -9.29 -2.87 12.31
N GLU A 132 -8.60 -2.16 13.19
CA GLU A 132 -8.89 -0.79 13.56
C GLU A 132 -7.65 0.08 13.38
N ARG A 133 -7.87 1.36 13.07
CA ARG A 133 -6.77 2.32 12.91
C ARG A 133 -6.30 2.75 14.29
N VAL A 134 -5.00 2.66 14.54
CA VAL A 134 -4.39 3.23 15.74
C VAL A 134 -4.49 4.76 15.65
N PRO A 135 -5.08 5.45 16.63
CA PRO A 135 -5.12 6.90 16.64
C PRO A 135 -3.70 7.46 16.61
N ALA A 136 -3.41 8.33 15.63
CA ALA A 136 -2.13 9.03 15.62
C ALA A 136 -1.98 9.82 16.93
N PRO A 137 -0.78 9.85 17.55
CA PRO A 137 -0.55 10.66 18.73
C PRO A 137 -0.93 12.11 18.41
N ARG A 138 -1.73 12.74 19.28
CA ARG A 138 -2.05 14.15 19.13
C ARG A 138 -0.74 14.91 19.12
N ARG A 139 -0.45 15.67 18.05
CA ARG A 139 0.68 16.62 18.07
C ARG A 139 0.48 17.52 19.27
N ALA A 140 1.40 17.49 20.23
CA ALA A 140 1.42 18.47 21.30
C ALA A 140 1.48 19.85 20.63
N THR A 141 0.46 20.66 20.82
CA THR A 141 0.52 22.08 20.46
C THR A 141 1.58 22.68 21.36
N THR A 142 2.77 22.93 20.83
CA THR A 142 3.79 23.72 21.52
C THR A 142 3.16 25.09 21.80
N GLY A 143 2.74 25.31 23.04
CA GLY A 143 2.33 26.62 23.49
C GLY A 143 3.55 27.54 23.42
N VAL A 144 3.54 28.46 22.46
CA VAL A 144 4.38 29.65 22.52
C VAL A 144 3.80 30.50 23.66
N GLY A 145 4.40 30.35 24.86
CA GLY A 145 4.22 31.27 25.97
C GLY A 145 4.92 32.59 25.63
N GLY A 146 4.20 33.70 25.85
CA GLY A 146 4.60 35.07 25.50
C GLY A 146 5.46 35.78 26.53
#